data_AF-A0A945N2L9-F1
#
_entry.id   AF-A0A945N2L9-F1
#
_cell.length_a   1.000
_cell.length_b   1.000
_cell.length_c   1.000
_cell.angle_alpha   90.00
_cell.angle_beta   90.00
_cell.angle_gamma   90.00
#
_symmetry.space_group_name_H-M   'P 1'
#
loop_
_entity.id
_entity.type
_entity.pdbx_description
1 polymer ?
#
loop_
_entity_poly.entity_id
_entity_poly.type
_entity_poly.pdbx_seq_one_letter_code
_entity_poly.pdbx_strand_id
1 'polypeptide(L)'
;KVNTTCGASNVSFGLPNRNGINAAFLPMAMASGMTSAITNPLHEEVVRAVLGADVMMGHDPDCARWIKKHRVLQAADAGSARREGGRRRRRN
;
A
#
# COMPACT_ATOMS: atom_id res chain seq x y z
N LYS A 1 -6.16 3.40 -27.56
CA LYS A 1 -6.03 3.69 -26.11
C LYS A 1 -4.72 4.43 -25.92
N VAL A 2 -4.73 5.58 -25.25
CA VAL A 2 -3.53 6.34 -24.89
C VAL A 2 -3.26 6.16 -23.40
N ASN A 3 -2.01 6.27 -22.98
CA ASN A 3 -1.64 6.18 -21.58
C ASN A 3 -1.91 7.53 -20.89
N THR A 4 -2.49 7.49 -19.71
CA THR A 4 -2.75 8.67 -18.88
C THR A 4 -1.92 8.57 -17.61
N THR A 5 -1.03 9.55 -17.42
CA THR A 5 -0.15 9.67 -16.26
C THR A 5 -0.52 10.88 -15.41
N CYS A 6 -0.58 10.73 -14.08
CA CYS A 6 -0.67 11.89 -13.16
C CYS A 6 0.38 11.84 -12.04
N GLY A 7 0.65 13.00 -11.43
CA GLY A 7 1.45 13.09 -10.21
C GLY A 7 0.56 13.08 -8.97
N ALA A 8 0.74 12.08 -8.09
CA ALA A 8 -0.07 11.94 -6.87
C ALA A 8 0.18 13.08 -5.86
N SER A 9 1.42 13.59 -5.80
CA SER A 9 1.86 14.56 -4.79
C SER A 9 1.27 15.97 -4.96
N ASN A 10 0.85 16.32 -6.17
CA ASN A 10 0.33 17.67 -6.46
C ASN A 10 -1.08 17.87 -5.91
N VAL A 11 -1.87 16.79 -5.84
CA VAL A 11 -3.26 16.81 -5.35
C VAL A 11 -3.35 17.17 -3.87
N SER A 12 -2.34 16.80 -3.09
CA SER A 12 -2.28 17.06 -1.64
C SER A 12 -1.45 18.28 -1.27
N PHE A 13 -1.10 19.17 -2.21
CA PHE A 13 -0.33 20.37 -1.88
C PHE A 13 -1.12 21.32 -0.99
N GLY A 14 -0.50 21.80 0.09
CA GLY A 14 -1.13 22.70 1.07
C GLY A 14 -2.06 22.02 2.10
N LEU A 15 -2.25 20.69 2.03
CA LEU A 15 -3.13 19.96 2.94
C LEU A 15 -2.34 19.16 4.00
N PRO A 16 -2.84 19.09 5.26
CA PRO A 16 -2.30 18.18 6.26
C PRO A 16 -2.60 16.72 5.88
N ASN A 17 -1.79 15.79 6.38
CA ASN A 17 -1.91 14.35 6.10
C ASN A 17 -1.99 13.99 4.60
N ARG A 18 -0.97 14.42 3.85
CA ARG A 18 -0.88 14.24 2.39
C ARG A 18 -0.94 12.78 1.94
N ASN A 19 -0.42 11.85 2.74
CA ASN A 19 -0.38 10.43 2.39
C ASN A 19 -1.77 9.81 2.33
N GLY A 20 -2.66 10.16 3.28
CA GLY A 20 -4.05 9.72 3.26
C GLY A 20 -4.82 10.22 2.05
N ILE A 21 -4.62 11.50 1.66
CA ILE A 21 -5.25 12.07 0.47
C ILE A 21 -4.75 11.39 -0.80
N ASN A 22 -3.44 11.18 -0.93
CA ASN A 22 -2.86 10.50 -2.08
C ASN A 22 -3.33 9.04 -2.16
N ALA A 23 -3.47 8.37 -1.01
CA ALA A 23 -3.99 7.01 -0.91
C ALA A 23 -5.47 6.90 -1.31
N ALA A 24 -6.28 7.94 -1.13
CA ALA A 24 -7.67 7.96 -1.63
C ALA A 24 -7.74 8.35 -3.12
N PHE A 25 -6.95 9.35 -3.53
CA PHE A 25 -6.97 9.87 -4.90
C PHE A 25 -6.53 8.83 -5.93
N LEU A 26 -5.46 8.09 -5.66
CA LEU A 26 -4.90 7.13 -6.64
C LEU A 26 -5.88 6.01 -7.04
N PRO A 27 -6.56 5.31 -6.12
CA PRO A 27 -7.61 4.35 -6.47
C PRO A 27 -8.75 4.94 -7.30
N MET A 28 -9.21 6.15 -6.95
CA MET A 28 -10.27 6.83 -7.72
C MET A 28 -9.80 7.16 -9.14
N ALA A 29 -8.55 7.61 -9.26
CA ALA A 29 -7.95 7.93 -10.54
C ALA A 29 -7.75 6.67 -11.40
N MET A 30 -7.29 5.56 -10.81
CA MET A 30 -7.20 4.26 -11.47
C MET A 30 -8.58 3.78 -11.97
N ALA A 31 -9.62 3.90 -11.14
CA ALA A 31 -10.99 3.55 -11.54
C ALA A 31 -11.53 4.43 -12.68
N SER A 32 -11.07 5.68 -12.79
CA SER A 32 -11.39 6.59 -13.91
C SER A 32 -10.61 6.32 -15.20
N GLY A 33 -9.76 5.30 -15.24
CA GLY A 33 -9.01 4.88 -16.44
C GLY A 33 -7.56 5.37 -16.50
N MET A 34 -7.02 5.85 -15.38
CA MET A 34 -5.60 6.19 -15.29
C MET A 34 -4.72 4.93 -15.39
N THR A 35 -3.69 4.99 -16.23
CA THR A 35 -2.81 3.85 -16.50
C THR A 35 -1.51 3.88 -15.70
N SER A 36 -1.07 5.07 -15.25
CA SER A 36 0.20 5.24 -14.54
C SER A 36 0.15 6.44 -13.59
N ALA A 37 0.93 6.39 -12.51
CA ALA A 37 1.06 7.51 -11.57
C ALA A 37 2.50 7.67 -11.07
N ILE A 38 2.92 8.92 -10.91
CA ILE A 38 4.18 9.29 -10.26
C ILE A 38 3.87 9.50 -8.78
N THR A 39 4.40 8.63 -7.94
CA THR A 39 4.21 8.67 -6.48
C THR A 39 5.43 8.09 -5.76
N ASN A 40 5.54 8.36 -4.45
CA ASN A 40 6.62 7.82 -3.61
C ASN A 40 6.27 6.41 -3.13
N PRO A 41 7.00 5.35 -3.55
CA PRO A 41 6.72 3.97 -3.15
C PRO A 41 7.08 3.66 -1.70
N LEU A 42 7.78 4.57 -0.99
CA LEU A 42 8.12 4.41 0.42
C LEU A 42 6.93 4.67 1.35
N HIS A 43 5.86 5.30 0.86
CA HIS A 43 4.65 5.49 1.66
C HIS A 43 3.75 4.26 1.57
N GLU A 44 3.75 3.46 2.64
CA GLU A 44 3.01 2.20 2.68
C GLU A 44 1.51 2.39 2.46
N GLU A 45 0.92 3.48 2.95
CA GLU A 45 -0.51 3.79 2.76
C GLU A 45 -0.88 3.88 1.28
N VAL A 46 -0.04 4.57 0.49
CA VAL A 46 -0.24 4.73 -0.95
C VAL A 46 -0.09 3.39 -1.67
N VAL A 47 0.94 2.61 -1.32
CA VAL A 47 1.17 1.29 -1.93
C VAL A 47 0.02 0.33 -1.61
N ARG A 48 -0.46 0.31 -0.36
CA ARG A 48 -1.61 -0.51 0.04
C ARG A 48 -2.87 -0.09 -0.69
N ALA A 49 -3.12 1.20 -0.85
CA ALA A 49 -4.27 1.69 -1.60
C ALA A 49 -4.25 1.26 -3.08
N VAL A 50 -3.09 1.35 -3.74
CA VAL A 50 -2.93 0.88 -5.14
C VAL A 50 -3.13 -0.63 -5.25
N LEU A 51 -2.52 -1.42 -4.36
CA LEU A 51 -2.71 -2.88 -4.36
C LEU A 51 -4.16 -3.28 -4.08
N GLY A 52 -4.84 -2.56 -3.18
CA GLY A 52 -6.26 -2.77 -2.91
C GLY A 52 -7.13 -2.41 -4.11
N ALA A 53 -6.81 -1.33 -4.83
CA ALA A 53 -7.49 -0.94 -6.06
C ALA A 53 -7.31 -2.00 -7.15
N ASP A 54 -6.12 -2.58 -7.31
CA ASP A 54 -5.87 -3.68 -8.25
C ASP A 54 -6.74 -4.91 -7.94
N VAL A 55 -6.93 -5.26 -6.67
CA VAL A 55 -7.86 -6.33 -6.26
C VAL A 55 -9.30 -5.98 -6.65
N MET A 56 -9.76 -4.78 -6.29
CA MET A 56 -11.15 -4.36 -6.52
C MET A 56 -11.51 -4.24 -8.00
N MET A 57 -10.54 -3.90 -8.86
CA MET A 57 -10.72 -3.81 -10.31
C MET A 57 -10.46 -5.13 -11.05
N GLY A 58 -10.09 -6.21 -10.35
CA GLY A 58 -9.79 -7.50 -10.96
C GLY A 58 -8.45 -7.56 -11.71
N HIS A 59 -7.53 -6.65 -11.41
CA HIS A 59 -6.17 -6.62 -11.97
C HIS A 59 -5.17 -7.49 -11.18
N ASP A 60 -5.57 -8.05 -10.04
CA ASP A 60 -4.78 -9.00 -9.23
C ASP A 60 -5.45 -10.40 -9.22
N PRO A 61 -5.09 -11.30 -10.18
CA PRO A 61 -5.60 -12.66 -10.20
C PRO A 61 -5.34 -13.37 -8.87
N ASP A 62 -6.39 -14.04 -8.35
CA ASP A 62 -6.37 -14.75 -7.07
C ASP A 62 -5.97 -13.89 -5.86
N CYS A 63 -6.03 -12.55 -5.98
CA CYS A 63 -5.51 -11.61 -4.96
C CYS A 63 -4.05 -11.92 -4.56
N ALA A 64 -3.26 -12.51 -5.47
CA ALA A 64 -1.98 -13.09 -5.15
C ALA A 64 -0.96 -12.04 -4.68
N ARG A 65 -0.96 -10.85 -5.30
CA ARG A 65 -0.07 -9.74 -4.90
C ARG A 65 -0.46 -9.21 -3.53
N TRP A 66 -1.76 -9.02 -3.29
CA TRP A 66 -2.28 -8.59 -2.00
C TRP A 66 -1.89 -9.55 -0.87
N ILE A 67 -2.18 -10.84 -1.04
CA ILE A 67 -1.89 -11.88 -0.04
C ILE A 67 -0.38 -11.96 0.22
N LYS A 68 0.45 -11.94 -0.82
CA LYS A 68 1.92 -11.99 -0.67
C LYS A 68 2.44 -10.82 0.16
N LYS A 69 1.96 -9.60 -0.11
CA LYS A 69 2.40 -8.39 0.63
C LYS A 69 2.02 -8.47 2.11
N HIS A 70 0.79 -8.87 2.43
CA HIS A 70 0.29 -8.90 3.80
C HIS A 70 0.77 -10.11 4.61
N ARG A 71 1.08 -11.25 3.95
CA ARG A 71 1.68 -12.42 4.61
C ARG A 71 3.10 -12.15 5.11
N VAL A 72 3.89 -11.38 4.36
CA VAL A 72 5.24 -10.95 4.79
C VAL A 72 5.16 -10.03 6.00
N LEU A 73 4.20 -9.11 6.05
CA LEU A 73 3.99 -8.22 7.20
C LEU A 73 3.60 -9.02 8.45
N GLN A 74 2.65 -9.95 8.36
CA GLN A 74 2.29 -10.83 9.48
C GLN A 74 3.48 -11.66 9.99
N ALA A 75 4.33 -12.17 9.09
CA ALA A 75 5.51 -12.94 9.47
C ALA A 75 6.56 -12.08 10.20
N ALA A 76 6.72 -10.81 9.81
CA ALA A 76 7.62 -9.86 10.49
C ALA A 76 7.13 -9.54 11.91
N ASP A 77 5.83 -9.29 12.09
CA ASP A 77 5.22 -9.04 13.40
C ASP A 77 5.27 -10.28 14.31
N ALA A 78 5.01 -11.46 13.76
CA ALA A 78 5.11 -12.72 14.50
C ALA A 78 6.55 -13.05 14.93
N GLY A 79 7.55 -12.66 14.14
CA GLY A 79 8.97 -12.81 14.47
C GLY A 79 9.42 -11.89 15.61
N SER A 80 8.89 -10.66 15.64
CA SER A 80 9.08 -9.70 16.74
C SER A 80 8.54 -10.25 18.07
N ALA A 81 7.28 -10.70 18.07
CA ALA A 81 6.61 -11.24 19.27
C ALA A 81 7.30 -12.49 19.83
N ARG A 82 7.78 -13.40 18.95
CA ARG A 82 8.53 -14.60 19.37
C ARG A 82 9.89 -14.27 20.00
N ARG A 83 10.60 -13.25 19.49
CA ARG A 83 11.89 -12.82 20.03
C ARG A 83 11.75 -12.19 21.42
N GLU A 84 10.70 -11.42 21.65
CA GLU A 84 10.42 -10.81 22.95
C GLU A 84 10.05 -11.83 24.03
N GLY A 85 9.18 -12.80 23.70
CA GLY A 85 8.82 -13.91 24.60
C GLY A 85 10.01 -14.81 24.97
N GLY A 86 10.94 -15.05 24.03
CA GLY A 86 12.16 -15.82 24.28
C GLY A 86 13.16 -15.10 25.19
N ARG A 87 13.23 -13.77 25.13
CA ARG A 87 14.14 -12.95 25.97
C ARG A 87 13.67 -12.86 27.42
N ARG A 88 12.35 -12.85 27.64
CA ARG A 88 11.74 -12.82 28.98
C ARG A 88 11.89 -14.14 29.73
N ARG A 89 11.86 -15.28 29.04
CA ARG A 89 12.07 -16.62 29.63
C ARG A 89 13.51 -16.90 30.06
N ARG A 90 14.52 -16.20 29.53
CA ARG A 90 15.94 -16.39 29.90
C ARG A 90 16.38 -15.55 31.11
N ARG A 91 15.49 -14.74 31.69
CA ARG A 91 15.77 -13.84 32.82
C ARG A 91 15.16 -14.29 34.15
N ASN A 92 14.41 -15.40 34.15
CA ASN A 92 14.02 -16.16 35.34
C ASN A 92 14.84 -17.45 35.39
#